data_AF-A0A970NQ46-F1
#
_entry.id   AF-A0A970NQ46-F1
#
_cell.length_a   1.000
_cell.length_b   1.000
_cell.length_c   1.000
_cell.angle_alpha   90.00
_cell.angle_beta   90.00
_cell.angle_gamma   90.00
#
_symmetry.space_group_name_H-M   'P 1'
#
loop_
_entity.id
_entity.type
_entity.pdbx_description
1 polymer ?
#
loop_
_entity_poly.entity_id
_entity_poly.type
_entity_poly.pdbx_seq_one_letter_code
_entity_poly.pdbx_strand_id
1 'polypeptide(L)'
;MEEKTTDLSKILSIVGKPGLYKSIAQAKNGVIVESLSDGKRFQVFSHDKVSSLTEISVFTQNEDMPLLDILKSIKEKTNNGLAPDPKSDNQKLKDFFESVIPEYDRDRVYVSHMKKICAWYNLLHEKDMLEFPEKEEDKDEQQADSSENKEEEKDNTGDAVHQT
;
A
#
# COMPACT_ATOMS: atom_id res chain seq x y z
N MET A 1 6.53 15.46 25.82
CA MET A 1 6.11 15.54 24.40
C MET A 1 5.30 14.29 24.17
N GLU A 2 4.02 14.44 23.85
CA GLU A 2 3.12 13.29 23.68
C GLU A 2 3.46 12.64 22.34
N GLU A 3 4.09 11.47 22.38
CA GLU A 3 4.40 10.71 21.18
C GLU A 3 3.07 10.30 20.53
N LYS A 4 2.71 10.99 19.44
CA LYS A 4 1.51 10.67 18.67
C LYS A 4 1.77 9.44 17.80
N THR A 5 2.05 8.30 18.42
CA THR A 5 2.18 7.04 17.69
C THR A 5 0.79 6.50 17.34
N THR A 6 0.63 6.14 16.07
CA THR A 6 -0.61 5.65 15.50
C THR A 6 -0.68 4.14 15.68
N ASP A 7 -1.62 3.72 16.52
CA ASP A 7 -1.89 2.32 16.78
C ASP A 7 -2.78 1.72 15.67
N LEU A 8 -2.15 1.05 14.71
CA LEU A 8 -2.83 0.41 13.57
C LEU A 8 -3.81 -0.69 14.00
N SER A 9 -3.65 -1.29 15.19
CA SER A 9 -4.58 -2.33 15.68
C SER A 9 -5.98 -1.76 15.95
N LYS A 10 -6.05 -0.46 16.24
CA LYS A 10 -7.31 0.28 16.44
C LYS A 10 -7.87 0.85 15.15
N ILE A 11 -7.12 0.82 14.05
CA ILE A 11 -7.60 1.29 12.74
C ILE A 11 -8.12 0.09 11.97
N LEU A 12 -9.34 0.20 11.49
CA LEU A 12 -10.12 -0.87 10.89
C LEU A 12 -10.49 -0.49 9.46
N SER A 13 -10.39 -1.49 8.57
CA SER A 13 -10.97 -1.47 7.24
C SER A 13 -12.24 -2.32 7.24
N ILE A 14 -13.30 -1.82 6.60
CA ILE A 14 -14.58 -2.53 6.47
C ILE A 14 -14.85 -2.82 5.00
N VAL A 15 -15.04 -4.09 4.66
CA VAL A 15 -15.34 -4.47 3.27
C VAL A 15 -16.64 -3.81 2.81
N GLY A 16 -16.63 -3.21 1.61
CA GLY A 16 -17.78 -2.54 1.02
C GLY A 16 -17.97 -1.09 1.46
N LYS A 17 -17.17 -0.59 2.42
CA LYS A 17 -17.15 0.82 2.79
C LYS A 17 -15.78 1.45 2.49
N PRO A 18 -15.75 2.64 1.85
CA PRO A 18 -14.49 3.32 1.60
C PRO A 18 -13.94 3.98 2.87
N GLY A 19 -12.61 4.10 2.94
CA GLY A 19 -11.92 4.78 4.02
C GLY A 19 -11.48 3.86 5.16
N LEU A 20 -11.15 4.48 6.28
CA LEU A 20 -10.65 3.86 7.50
C LEU A 20 -11.48 4.29 8.71
N TYR A 21 -11.56 3.40 9.69
CA TYR A 21 -12.40 3.57 10.86
C TYR A 21 -11.63 3.26 12.14
N LYS A 22 -11.63 4.17 13.11
CA LYS A 22 -11.02 3.96 14.41
C LYS A 22 -11.99 3.24 15.34
N SER A 23 -11.56 2.14 15.94
CA SER A 23 -12.30 1.45 17.01
C SER A 23 -12.37 2.33 18.26
N ILE A 24 -13.58 2.57 18.78
CA ILE A 24 -13.81 3.37 19.98
C ILE A 24 -14.24 2.51 21.16
N ALA A 25 -15.15 1.56 20.94
CA ALA A 25 -15.65 0.69 22.00
C ALA A 25 -16.19 -0.62 21.45
N GLN A 26 -16.12 -1.68 22.24
CA GLN A 26 -16.83 -2.92 21.93
C GLN A 26 -18.32 -2.78 22.27
N ALA A 27 -19.17 -3.34 21.41
CA ALA A 27 -20.61 -3.42 21.61
C ALA A 27 -21.06 -4.88 21.71
N LYS A 28 -22.25 -5.13 22.26
CA LYS A 28 -22.76 -6.50 22.50
C LYS A 28 -22.76 -7.38 21.23
N ASN A 29 -22.99 -6.78 20.06
CA ASN A 29 -23.07 -7.48 18.76
C ASN A 29 -22.15 -6.84 17.71
N GLY A 30 -20.99 -6.30 18.12
CA GLY A 30 -20.06 -5.67 17.19
C GLY A 30 -19.11 -4.67 17.83
N VAL A 31 -18.72 -3.64 17.08
CA VAL A 31 -17.79 -2.60 17.52
C VAL A 31 -18.30 -1.23 17.10
N ILE A 32 -18.18 -0.26 17.98
CA ILE A 32 -18.45 1.15 17.68
C ILE A 32 -17.18 1.73 17.09
N VAL A 33 -17.30 2.25 15.88
CA VAL A 33 -16.18 2.85 15.15
C VAL A 33 -16.47 4.31 14.81
N GLU A 34 -15.41 5.09 14.63
CA GLU A 34 -15.44 6.45 14.14
C GLU A 34 -14.72 6.53 12.78
N SER A 35 -15.37 7.09 11.77
CA SER A 35 -14.74 7.28 10.47
C SER A 35 -13.64 8.33 10.54
N LEU A 36 -12.45 8.00 10.00
CA LEU A 36 -11.35 8.97 9.94
C LEU A 36 -11.63 10.10 8.94
N SER A 37 -12.44 9.86 7.90
CA SER A 37 -12.75 10.87 6.89
C SER A 37 -13.74 11.92 7.38
N ASP A 38 -14.87 11.52 7.97
CA ASP A 38 -15.97 12.44 8.32
C ASP A 38 -16.24 12.58 9.83
N GLY A 39 -15.52 11.83 10.67
CA GLY A 39 -15.67 11.86 12.13
C GLY A 39 -16.98 11.24 12.64
N LYS A 40 -17.80 10.65 11.77
CA LYS A 40 -19.08 10.06 12.20
C LYS A 40 -18.86 8.72 12.89
N ARG A 41 -19.66 8.50 13.93
CA ARG A 41 -19.67 7.27 14.70
C ARG A 41 -20.84 6.39 14.29
N PHE A 42 -20.58 5.11 14.11
CA PHE A 42 -21.61 4.12 13.86
C PHE A 42 -21.16 2.75 14.39
N GLN A 43 -22.13 1.87 14.59
CA GLN A 43 -21.87 0.50 14.98
C GLN A 43 -21.64 -0.35 13.73
N VAL A 44 -20.56 -1.14 13.76
CA VAL A 44 -20.25 -2.19 12.80
C VAL A 44 -20.63 -3.51 13.46
N PHE A 45 -21.38 -4.35 12.75
CA PHE A 45 -21.91 -5.59 13.31
C PHE A 45 -20.96 -6.75 13.06
N SER A 46 -21.08 -7.82 13.84
CA SER A 46 -20.22 -9.01 13.71
C SER A 46 -20.29 -9.73 12.35
N HIS A 47 -21.34 -9.49 11.55
CA HIS A 47 -21.46 -10.04 10.20
C HIS A 47 -20.75 -9.20 9.13
N ASP A 48 -20.39 -7.95 9.46
CA ASP A 48 -19.56 -7.13 8.58
C ASP A 48 -18.14 -7.69 8.57
N LYS A 49 -17.53 -7.75 7.39
CA LYS A 49 -16.12 -8.17 7.27
C LYS A 49 -15.22 -7.01 7.65
N VAL A 50 -14.74 -7.03 8.89
CA VAL A 50 -13.85 -6.04 9.46
C VAL A 50 -12.46 -6.64 9.62
N SER A 51 -11.44 -5.90 9.22
CA SER A 51 -10.04 -6.30 9.41
C SER A 51 -9.28 -5.13 10.00
N SER A 52 -8.43 -5.39 11.01
CA SER A 52 -7.50 -4.39 11.51
C SER A 52 -6.37 -4.17 10.52
N LEU A 53 -5.81 -2.97 10.49
CA LEU A 53 -4.70 -2.67 9.57
C LEU A 53 -3.45 -3.48 9.90
N THR A 54 -3.29 -3.89 11.16
CA THR A 54 -2.22 -4.81 11.61
C THR A 54 -2.35 -6.23 11.08
N GLU A 55 -3.55 -6.69 10.76
CA GLU A 55 -3.80 -8.04 10.24
C GLU A 55 -3.74 -8.11 8.71
N ILE A 56 -3.63 -6.96 8.04
CA ILE A 56 -3.56 -6.89 6.57
C ILE A 56 -2.10 -6.98 6.15
N SER A 57 -1.82 -7.94 5.27
CA SER A 57 -0.55 -8.09 4.58
C SER A 57 -0.77 -8.23 3.07
N VAL A 58 0.29 -8.04 2.30
CA VAL A 58 0.32 -8.20 0.86
C VAL A 58 1.23 -9.37 0.53
N PHE A 59 0.73 -10.28 -0.30
CA PHE A 59 1.49 -11.43 -0.79
C PHE A 59 2.68 -10.94 -1.62
N THR A 60 3.88 -11.38 -1.25
CA THR A 60 5.09 -11.26 -2.07
C THR A 60 5.54 -12.64 -2.54
N GLN A 61 6.56 -12.71 -3.39
CA GLN A 61 7.11 -13.97 -3.89
C GLN A 61 7.62 -14.89 -2.77
N ASN A 62 8.11 -14.30 -1.67
CA ASN A 62 8.76 -15.04 -0.57
C ASN A 62 7.86 -15.09 0.68
N GLU A 63 7.56 -13.93 1.26
CA GLU A 63 6.83 -13.81 2.52
C GLU A 63 5.80 -12.67 2.47
N ASP A 64 4.70 -12.80 3.20
CA ASP A 64 3.68 -11.76 3.24
C ASP A 64 4.21 -10.50 3.93
N MET A 65 4.23 -9.39 3.20
CA MET A 65 4.67 -8.10 3.74
C MET A 65 3.51 -7.42 4.48
N PRO A 66 3.64 -7.08 5.77
CA PRO A 66 2.56 -6.46 6.52
C PRO A 66 2.33 -5.01 6.06
N LEU A 67 1.08 -4.55 6.15
CA LEU A 67 0.69 -3.21 5.69
C LEU A 67 1.48 -2.09 6.38
N LEU A 68 1.91 -2.29 7.63
CA LEU A 68 2.76 -1.34 8.35
C LEU A 68 4.04 -1.02 7.55
N ASP A 69 4.74 -2.04 7.07
CA ASP A 69 6.01 -1.86 6.38
C ASP A 69 5.78 -1.26 4.99
N ILE A 70 4.69 -1.65 4.33
CA ILE A 70 4.28 -1.04 3.05
C ILE A 70 4.03 0.46 3.23
N LEU A 71 3.32 0.87 4.27
CA LEU A 71 3.04 2.29 4.54
C LEU A 71 4.34 3.06 4.83
N LYS A 72 5.31 2.45 5.52
CA LYS A 72 6.64 3.03 5.73
C LYS A 72 7.41 3.17 4.41
N SER A 73 7.48 2.13 3.59
CA SER A 73 8.14 2.17 2.28
C SER A 73 7.49 3.22 1.35
N ILE A 74 6.16 3.38 1.38
CA ILE A 74 5.47 4.46 0.67
C ILE A 74 5.89 5.84 1.23
N LYS A 75 5.94 6.00 2.56
CA LYS A 75 6.37 7.26 3.22
C LYS A 75 7.80 7.64 2.81
N GLU A 76 8.71 6.69 2.76
CA GLU A 76 10.09 6.91 2.32
C GLU A 76 10.18 7.27 0.84
N LYS A 77 9.53 6.49 -0.04
CA LYS A 77 9.54 6.74 -1.49
C LYS A 77 8.92 8.07 -1.88
N THR A 78 7.86 8.48 -1.18
CA THR A 78 7.16 9.75 -1.42
C THR A 78 7.79 10.93 -0.67
N ASN A 79 8.87 10.71 0.10
CA ASN A 79 9.47 11.71 1.00
C ASN A 79 8.42 12.39 1.88
N ASN A 80 7.57 11.58 2.52
CA ASN A 80 6.47 12.03 3.37
C ASN A 80 5.40 12.83 2.61
N GLY A 81 5.28 12.60 1.30
CA GLY A 81 4.28 13.21 0.41
C GLY A 81 3.00 12.37 0.31
N LEU A 82 2.12 12.72 -0.63
CA LEU A 82 0.92 11.93 -0.93
C LEU A 82 1.25 10.80 -1.91
N ALA A 83 0.59 9.66 -1.77
CA ALA A 83 0.63 8.57 -2.75
C ALA A 83 -0.22 8.92 -3.99
N PRO A 84 -0.01 8.23 -5.13
CA PRO A 84 -0.80 8.44 -6.35
C PRO A 84 -2.30 8.31 -6.10
N ASP A 85 -3.10 9.11 -6.83
CA ASP A 85 -4.56 9.07 -6.67
C ASP A 85 -5.08 7.65 -6.97
N PRO A 86 -5.83 7.02 -6.07
CA PRO A 86 -6.42 5.68 -6.29
C PRO A 86 -7.39 5.61 -7.48
N LYS A 87 -7.81 6.75 -8.03
CA LYS A 87 -8.60 6.86 -9.27
C LYS A 87 -7.74 7.05 -10.52
N SER A 88 -6.42 7.11 -10.37
CA SER A 88 -5.47 7.17 -11.49
C SER A 88 -5.53 5.92 -12.37
N ASP A 89 -4.80 5.99 -13.48
CA ASP A 89 -4.60 4.87 -14.37
C ASP A 89 -4.06 3.63 -13.64
N ASN A 90 -4.56 2.46 -14.01
CA ASN A 90 -4.16 1.19 -13.40
C ASN A 90 -2.67 0.89 -13.62
N GLN A 91 -2.07 1.30 -14.74
CA GLN A 91 -0.64 1.14 -14.98
C GLN A 91 0.17 1.96 -13.99
N LYS A 92 -0.16 3.25 -13.82
CA LYS A 92 0.54 4.13 -12.86
C LYS A 92 0.52 3.58 -11.43
N LEU A 93 -0.60 2.99 -11.02
CA LEU A 93 -0.72 2.38 -9.70
C LEU A 93 0.15 1.12 -9.57
N LYS A 94 0.23 0.30 -10.63
CA LYS A 94 1.11 -0.87 -10.65
C LYS A 94 2.58 -0.46 -10.63
N ASP A 95 2.98 0.50 -11.45
CA ASP A 95 4.36 0.98 -11.54
C ASP A 95 4.81 1.57 -10.20
N PHE A 96 3.93 2.35 -9.56
CA PHE A 96 4.19 2.85 -8.21
C PHE A 96 4.30 1.73 -7.18
N PHE A 97 3.36 0.77 -7.21
CA PHE A 97 3.38 -0.35 -6.27
C PHE A 97 4.64 -1.22 -6.44
N GLU A 98 5.07 -1.44 -7.67
CA GLU A 98 6.32 -2.15 -8.00
C GLU A 98 7.56 -1.38 -7.54
N SER A 99 7.53 -0.05 -7.58
CA SER A 99 8.62 0.77 -7.05
C SER A 99 8.76 0.71 -5.52
N VAL A 100 7.67 0.37 -4.82
CA VAL A 100 7.61 0.23 -3.36
C VAL A 100 7.90 -1.22 -2.95
N ILE A 101 7.29 -2.18 -3.63
CA ILE A 101 7.41 -3.61 -3.37
C ILE A 101 7.70 -4.30 -4.72
N PRO A 102 8.95 -4.39 -5.19
CA PRO A 102 9.25 -5.00 -6.49
C PRO A 102 8.90 -6.49 -6.54
N GLU A 103 8.88 -7.17 -5.39
CA GLU A 103 8.65 -8.61 -5.28
C GLU A 103 7.18 -8.98 -5.01
N TYR A 104 6.21 -8.08 -5.19
CA TYR A 104 4.80 -8.39 -4.93
C TYR A 104 4.26 -9.46 -5.89
N ASP A 105 3.35 -10.31 -5.39
CA ASP A 105 2.72 -11.36 -6.19
C ASP A 105 1.64 -10.75 -7.12
N ARG A 106 1.96 -10.66 -8.42
CA ARG A 106 1.07 -10.09 -9.44
C ARG A 106 -0.22 -10.90 -9.67
N ASP A 107 -0.24 -12.18 -9.34
CA ASP A 107 -1.40 -13.06 -9.51
C ASP A 107 -2.38 -12.94 -8.34
N ARG A 108 -1.87 -12.65 -7.14
CA ARG A 108 -2.69 -12.50 -5.92
C ARG A 108 -3.05 -11.07 -5.59
N VAL A 109 -2.22 -10.10 -5.99
CA VAL A 109 -2.42 -8.69 -5.65
C VAL A 109 -3.15 -7.97 -6.79
N TYR A 110 -4.47 -7.87 -6.64
CA TYR A 110 -5.29 -7.13 -7.59
C TYR A 110 -5.11 -5.61 -7.47
N VAL A 111 -5.30 -4.89 -8.57
CA VAL A 111 -5.28 -3.42 -8.64
C VAL A 111 -6.22 -2.78 -7.61
N SER A 112 -7.34 -3.41 -7.28
CA SER A 112 -8.27 -2.95 -6.23
C SER A 112 -7.63 -2.89 -4.84
N HIS A 113 -6.68 -3.79 -4.52
CA HIS A 113 -5.92 -3.72 -3.27
C HIS A 113 -4.93 -2.56 -3.30
N MET A 114 -4.20 -2.38 -4.40
CA MET A 114 -3.28 -1.25 -4.59
C MET A 114 -4.00 0.09 -4.42
N LYS A 115 -5.19 0.22 -5.05
CA LYS A 115 -6.07 1.39 -4.91
C LYS A 115 -6.48 1.64 -3.46
N LYS A 116 -6.84 0.57 -2.73
CA LYS A 116 -7.20 0.69 -1.31
C LYS A 116 -6.02 1.16 -0.46
N ILE A 117 -4.83 0.57 -0.65
CA ILE A 117 -3.62 0.93 0.09
C ILE A 117 -3.26 2.40 -0.15
N CYS A 118 -3.28 2.87 -1.41
CA CYS A 118 -3.01 4.28 -1.74
C CYS A 118 -4.05 5.21 -1.09
N ALA A 119 -5.33 4.85 -1.14
CA ALA A 119 -6.40 5.62 -0.49
C ALA A 119 -6.24 5.70 1.03
N TRP A 120 -5.85 4.59 1.66
CA TRP A 120 -5.58 4.53 3.10
C TRP A 120 -4.37 5.36 3.49
N TYR A 121 -3.29 5.26 2.74
CA TYR A 121 -2.09 6.06 2.96
C TYR A 121 -2.42 7.56 2.89
N ASN A 122 -3.11 8.02 1.84
CA ASN A 122 -3.50 9.42 1.70
C ASN A 122 -4.42 9.87 2.85
N LEU A 123 -5.37 9.04 3.27
CA LEU A 123 -6.26 9.36 4.39
C LEU A 123 -5.50 9.46 5.73
N LEU A 124 -4.50 8.61 5.96
CA LEU A 124 -3.65 8.69 7.15
C LEU A 124 -2.73 9.91 7.10
N HIS A 125 -2.20 10.23 5.91
CA HIS A 125 -1.38 11.42 5.66
C HIS A 125 -2.16 12.71 5.98
N GLU A 126 -3.37 12.86 5.44
CA GLU A 126 -4.25 14.01 5.70
C GLU A 126 -4.62 14.21 7.18
N LYS A 127 -4.49 13.16 7.99
CA LYS A 127 -4.81 13.19 9.42
C LYS A 127 -3.57 13.29 10.31
N ASP A 128 -2.38 13.43 9.72
CA ASP A 128 -1.09 13.39 10.42
C ASP A 128 -0.93 12.10 11.27
N MET A 129 -1.47 10.98 10.78
CA MET A 129 -1.47 9.67 11.45
C MET A 129 -0.45 8.69 10.82
N LEU A 130 0.60 9.21 10.18
CA LEU A 130 1.70 8.42 9.60
C LEU A 130 2.90 8.27 10.54
N GLU A 131 2.75 8.66 11.80
CA GLU A 131 3.71 8.37 12.85
C GLU A 131 3.36 7.03 13.46
N PHE A 132 4.09 5.98 13.06
CA PHE A 132 3.91 4.64 13.60
C PHE A 132 4.98 4.39 14.67
N PRO A 133 4.69 3.62 15.73
CA PRO A 133 5.74 3.24 16.64
C PRO A 133 6.84 2.52 15.85
N GLU A 134 8.07 3.01 15.94
CA GLU A 134 9.24 2.23 15.54
C GLU A 134 9.19 0.96 16.39
N LYS A 135 8.79 -0.16 15.79
CA LYS A 135 9.45 -1.40 16.18
C LYS A 135 10.91 -1.16 15.84
N GLU A 136 11.77 -1.18 16.85
CA GLU A 136 13.19 -1.38 16.69
C GLU A 136 13.38 -2.69 15.92
N GLU A 137 13.34 -2.62 14.60
CA GLU A 137 13.93 -3.60 13.71
C GLU A 137 14.90 -2.81 12.83
N ASP A 138 16.16 -3.16 13.03
CA ASP A 138 17.37 -2.60 12.47
C ASP A 138 17.28 -2.13 11.02
N LYS A 139 18.06 -1.08 10.76
CA LYS A 139 18.62 -0.72 9.47
C LYS A 139 18.79 -1.92 8.54
N ASP A 140 18.31 -1.78 7.31
CA ASP A 140 19.12 -2.17 6.16
C ASP A 140 19.06 -1.04 5.12
N GLU A 141 20.06 -0.18 5.19
CA GLU A 141 20.53 0.56 4.02
C GLU A 141 21.03 -0.45 2.98
N GLN A 142 20.60 -0.27 1.72
CA GLN A 142 21.17 -0.74 0.44
C GLN A 142 20.15 -1.56 -0.37
N GLN A 143 20.00 -1.43 -1.68
CA GLN A 143 20.87 -0.85 -2.70
C GLN A 143 20.01 -0.50 -3.92
N ALA A 144 20.14 0.74 -4.40
CA ALA A 144 19.82 1.07 -5.78
C ALA A 144 21.07 0.76 -6.62
N ASP A 145 21.09 -0.43 -7.22
CA ASP A 145 22.02 -0.89 -8.25
C ASP A 145 21.32 -2.10 -8.90
N SER A 146 21.09 -2.27 -10.20
CA SER A 146 21.52 -1.64 -11.44
C SER A 146 20.51 -2.06 -12.52
N SER A 147 20.40 -1.30 -13.61
CA SER A 147 20.53 -1.84 -14.98
C SER A 147 20.36 -0.72 -16.01
N GLU A 148 21.45 0.01 -16.22
CA GLU A 148 21.83 0.38 -17.58
C GLU A 148 22.80 -0.72 -18.05
N ASN A 149 22.36 -1.57 -18.98
CA ASN A 149 23.29 -2.11 -19.95
C ASN A 149 22.68 -2.12 -21.34
N LYS A 150 23.52 -1.65 -22.23
CA LYS A 150 23.38 -1.39 -23.65
C LYS A 150 23.97 -2.60 -24.35
N GLU A 151 23.19 -3.28 -25.18
CA GLU A 151 23.75 -4.14 -26.22
C GLU A 151 23.17 -3.72 -27.57
N GLU A 152 24.06 -3.11 -28.35
CA GLU A 152 23.98 -3.05 -29.80
C GLU A 152 24.14 -4.47 -30.35
N GLU A 153 23.27 -4.89 -31.26
CA GLU A 153 23.66 -5.82 -32.32
C GLU A 153 23.26 -5.23 -33.67
N LYS A 154 24.28 -4.77 -34.39
CA LYS A 154 24.23 -4.61 -35.84
C LYS A 154 24.41 -5.99 -36.44
N ASP A 155 23.43 -6.47 -37.19
CA ASP A 155 23.74 -7.35 -38.32
C ASP A 155 23.09 -6.78 -39.58
N ASN A 156 23.95 -6.50 -40.54
CA ASN A 156 23.67 -5.86 -41.80
C ASN A 156 24.11 -6.89 -42.84
N THR A 157 23.19 -7.71 -43.32
CA THR A 157 23.41 -8.50 -44.53
C THR A 157 22.15 -8.41 -45.40
N GLY A 158 22.31 -7.70 -46.51
CA GLY A 158 21.27 -7.39 -47.47
C GLY A 158 20.72 -8.62 -48.18
N ASP A 159 19.40 -8.65 -48.30
CA ASP A 159 18.71 -9.55 -49.21
C ASP A 159 18.52 -8.82 -50.55
N ALA A 160 19.33 -9.24 -51.52
CA ALA A 160 19.26 -8.76 -52.89
C ALA A 160 18.02 -9.34 -53.56
N VAL A 161 17.13 -8.44 -53.96
CA VAL A 161 16.05 -8.68 -54.93
C VAL A 161 16.64 -9.30 -56.19
N HIS A 162 16.18 -10.50 -56.58
CA HIS A 162 16.10 -10.91 -57.98
C HIS A 162 14.77 -11.60 -58.26
N GLN A 163 13.99 -10.89 -59.05
CA GLN A 163 12.77 -11.31 -59.74
C GLN A 163 13.13 -12.33 -60.82
N THR A 164 12.30 -13.35 -60.98
CA THR A 164 12.21 -14.18 -62.21
C THR A 164 11.01 -13.72 -63.01
#